data_AF-A0A6A9SFT7-F1
#
_entry.id   AF-A0A6A9SFT7-F1
#
_cell.length_a   1.000
_cell.length_b   1.000
_cell.length_c   1.000
_cell.angle_alpha   90.00
_cell.angle_beta   90.00
_cell.angle_gamma   90.00
#
_symmetry.space_group_name_H-M   'P 1'
#
loop_
_entity.id
_entity.type
_entity.pdbx_description
1 polymer ?
#
loop_
_entity_poly.entity_id
_entity_poly.type
_entity_poly.pdbx_seq_one_letter_code
_entity_poly.pdbx_strand_id
1 'polypeptide(L)'
;MSMPDTTTETVAEAEEQFEDGDIAAAFQTLTAEVERLHEEKNELEERVDNLEDELDERARIDWEGPNPMDLSITSTEAGNVVRPFHAIGSKADKDDVEFLEERVQRIEDGEAEVIVRNETGYDPLPIESMIAQRQSGTGGLTANEERATIIFPSFYAKAESWGGELKLDSDGVRNILGEKTDKPANDWNTNTIKRTMRQLAKATSEKDEGERSARDDDNLLTLRTGKKRLQLVADRDEWLEFADERSGD
;
A
#
# COMPACT_ATOMS: atom_id res chain seq x y z
N MET A 1 -23.95 27.90 2.36
CA MET A 1 -24.53 29.07 3.06
C MET A 1 -25.38 29.79 2.05
N SER A 2 -26.69 29.87 2.25
CA SER A 2 -27.57 30.65 1.37
C SER A 2 -27.49 32.10 1.85
N MET A 3 -27.01 33.01 0.99
CA MET A 3 -27.13 34.44 1.24
C MET A 3 -28.63 34.80 1.26
N PRO A 4 -29.08 35.73 2.12
CA PRO A 4 -30.44 36.28 2.03
C PRO A 4 -30.60 37.01 0.69
N ASP A 5 -31.76 36.85 0.05
CA ASP A 5 -32.08 37.42 -1.27
C ASP A 5 -32.41 38.92 -1.16
N THR A 6 -31.37 39.73 -0.96
CA THR A 6 -31.47 41.19 -0.73
C THR A 6 -32.11 41.94 -1.91
N THR A 7 -32.02 41.39 -3.12
CA THR A 7 -32.63 41.96 -4.34
C THR A 7 -34.14 42.12 -4.20
N THR A 8 -34.80 41.14 -3.58
CA THR A 8 -36.26 41.16 -3.40
C THR A 8 -36.73 42.24 -2.42
N GLU A 9 -35.89 42.56 -1.43
CA GLU A 9 -36.15 43.60 -0.43
C GLU A 9 -35.96 45.00 -1.04
N THR A 10 -34.91 45.19 -1.85
CA THR A 10 -34.60 46.47 -2.52
C THR A 10 -35.60 46.83 -3.62
N VAL A 11 -36.13 45.83 -4.33
CA VAL A 11 -37.21 46.03 -5.31
C VAL A 11 -38.52 46.44 -4.62
N ALA A 12 -38.86 45.80 -3.49
CA ALA A 12 -40.04 46.16 -2.71
C ALA A 12 -39.95 47.60 -2.15
N GLU A 13 -38.77 48.01 -1.68
CA GLU A 13 -38.52 49.39 -1.23
C GLU A 13 -38.67 50.42 -2.37
N ALA A 14 -38.19 50.10 -3.57
CA ALA A 14 -38.35 50.98 -4.72
C ALA A 14 -39.81 51.06 -5.22
N GLU A 15 -40.57 49.97 -5.12
CA GLU A 15 -42.01 49.95 -5.43
C GLU A 15 -42.79 50.86 -4.46
N GLU A 16 -42.53 50.79 -3.16
CA GLU A 16 -43.15 51.66 -2.14
C GLU A 16 -42.82 53.14 -2.40
N GLN A 17 -41.56 53.47 -2.68
CA GLN A 17 -41.12 54.83 -3.01
C GLN A 17 -41.78 55.38 -4.29
N PHE A 18 -42.03 54.50 -5.27
CA PHE A 18 -42.73 54.87 -6.50
C PHE A 18 -44.23 55.13 -6.27
N GLU A 19 -44.88 54.30 -5.44
CA GLU A 19 -46.28 54.48 -5.04
C GLU A 19 -46.51 55.77 -4.24
N ASP A 20 -45.54 56.16 -3.42
CA ASP A 20 -45.54 57.43 -2.66
C ASP A 20 -45.24 58.67 -3.52
N GLY A 21 -44.96 58.48 -4.82
CA GLY A 21 -44.70 59.55 -5.77
C GLY A 21 -43.26 60.09 -5.75
N ASP A 22 -42.35 59.49 -4.97
CA ASP A 22 -40.93 59.81 -4.96
C ASP A 22 -40.18 58.97 -6.02
N ILE A 23 -40.50 59.27 -7.28
CA ILE A 23 -39.93 58.60 -8.45
C ILE A 23 -38.39 58.76 -8.49
N ALA A 24 -37.86 59.87 -7.95
CA ALA A 24 -36.43 60.13 -7.93
C ALA A 24 -35.70 59.20 -6.95
N ALA A 25 -36.26 58.97 -5.76
CA ALA A 25 -35.73 58.01 -4.80
C ALA A 25 -35.81 56.57 -5.34
N ALA A 26 -36.98 56.16 -5.85
CA ALA A 26 -37.15 54.81 -6.43
C ALA A 26 -36.17 54.53 -7.57
N PHE A 27 -35.93 55.51 -8.44
CA PHE A 27 -34.96 55.39 -9.53
C PHE A 27 -33.51 55.28 -9.02
N GLN A 28 -33.15 56.03 -7.97
CA GLN A 28 -31.81 55.94 -7.36
C GLN A 28 -31.59 54.58 -6.68
N THR A 29 -32.59 54.08 -5.95
CA THR A 29 -32.57 52.76 -5.30
C THR A 29 -32.37 51.64 -6.33
N LEU A 30 -33.15 51.64 -7.41
CA LEU A 30 -33.00 50.66 -8.50
C LEU A 30 -31.68 50.81 -9.26
N THR A 31 -31.21 52.05 -9.45
CA THR A 31 -29.92 52.29 -10.13
C THR A 31 -28.75 51.74 -9.30
N ALA A 32 -28.74 51.99 -8.00
CA ALA A 32 -27.73 51.46 -7.09
C ALA A 32 -27.76 49.92 -7.06
N GLU A 33 -28.95 49.32 -7.10
CA GLU A 33 -29.10 47.86 -7.14
C GLU A 33 -28.63 47.26 -8.48
N VAL A 34 -28.90 47.92 -9.59
CA VAL A 34 -28.38 47.52 -10.90
C VAL A 34 -26.85 47.63 -10.95
N GLU A 35 -26.27 48.68 -10.38
CA GLU A 35 -24.81 48.82 -10.28
C GLU A 35 -24.20 47.72 -9.41
N ARG A 36 -24.80 47.42 -8.25
CA ARG A 36 -24.37 46.32 -7.37
C ARG A 36 -24.45 44.97 -8.06
N LEU A 37 -25.54 44.68 -8.76
CA LEU A 37 -25.72 43.43 -9.50
C LEU A 37 -24.74 43.31 -10.67
N HIS A 38 -24.39 44.41 -11.34
CA HIS A 38 -23.34 44.39 -12.35
C HIS A 38 -21.97 44.10 -11.75
N GLU A 39 -21.64 44.65 -10.59
CA GLU A 39 -20.38 44.38 -9.88
C GLU A 39 -20.30 42.91 -9.43
N GLU A 40 -21.37 42.38 -8.83
CA GLU A 40 -21.46 40.97 -8.42
C GLU A 40 -21.39 40.02 -9.63
N LYS A 41 -22.04 40.37 -10.75
CA LYS A 41 -21.94 39.61 -11.99
C LYS A 41 -20.52 39.60 -12.52
N ASN A 42 -19.83 40.74 -12.54
CA ASN A 42 -18.44 40.81 -12.98
C ASN A 42 -17.52 39.98 -12.08
N GLU A 43 -17.69 40.03 -10.75
CA GLU A 43 -16.91 39.23 -9.81
C GLU A 43 -17.16 37.72 -10.00
N LEU A 44 -18.42 37.33 -10.25
CA LEU A 44 -18.77 35.95 -10.55
C LEU A 44 -18.22 35.48 -11.90
N GLU A 45 -18.23 36.34 -12.93
CA GLU A 45 -17.64 36.06 -14.23
C GLU A 45 -16.11 35.89 -14.10
N GLU A 46 -15.41 36.81 -13.42
CA GLU A 46 -13.97 36.65 -13.15
C GLU A 46 -13.67 35.39 -12.33
N ARG A 47 -14.53 35.02 -11.38
CA ARG A 47 -14.36 33.79 -10.60
C ARG A 47 -14.60 32.54 -11.44
N VAL A 48 -15.56 32.57 -12.35
CA VAL A 48 -15.80 31.47 -13.29
C VAL A 48 -14.59 31.32 -14.20
N ASP A 49 -14.11 32.42 -14.79
CA ASP A 49 -12.93 32.42 -15.66
C ASP A 49 -11.69 31.86 -14.93
N ASN A 50 -11.43 32.32 -13.69
CA ASN A 50 -10.33 31.78 -12.88
C ASN A 50 -10.49 30.29 -12.55
N LEU A 51 -11.73 29.83 -12.30
CA LEU A 51 -12.00 28.41 -12.03
C LEU A 51 -11.89 27.55 -13.29
N GLU A 52 -12.23 28.09 -14.45
CA GLU A 52 -12.06 27.44 -15.75
C GLU A 52 -10.57 27.36 -16.11
N ASP A 53 -9.79 28.43 -15.89
CA ASP A 53 -8.34 28.42 -16.03
C ASP A 53 -7.68 27.40 -15.06
N GLU A 54 -8.10 27.37 -13.79
CA GLU A 54 -7.63 26.36 -12.83
C GLU A 54 -8.01 24.93 -13.26
N LEU A 55 -9.17 24.74 -13.89
CA LEU A 55 -9.63 23.44 -14.37
C LEU A 55 -8.82 23.00 -15.60
N ASP A 56 -8.51 23.93 -16.49
CA ASP A 56 -7.72 23.69 -17.70
C ASP A 56 -6.24 23.45 -17.37
N GLU A 57 -5.70 24.05 -16.31
CA GLU A 57 -4.34 23.77 -15.81
C GLU A 57 -4.25 22.44 -15.04
N ARG A 58 -5.37 21.93 -14.49
CA ARG A 58 -5.37 20.66 -13.77
C ARG A 58 -5.18 19.49 -14.74
N ALA A 59 -4.28 18.59 -14.35
CA ALA A 59 -4.07 17.35 -15.08
C ALA A 59 -5.38 16.55 -15.17
N ARG A 60 -5.78 16.24 -16.40
CA ARG A 60 -6.98 15.46 -16.69
C ARG A 60 -6.70 13.99 -16.40
N ILE A 61 -7.51 13.40 -15.52
CA ILE A 61 -7.44 11.98 -15.16
C ILE A 61 -8.58 11.28 -15.88
N ASP A 62 -8.26 10.54 -16.93
CA ASP A 62 -9.24 9.73 -17.66
C ASP A 62 -9.09 8.26 -17.22
N TRP A 63 -10.20 7.69 -16.77
CA TRP A 63 -10.30 6.29 -16.33
C TRP A 63 -11.23 5.54 -17.30
N GLU A 64 -10.66 4.86 -18.28
CA GLU A 64 -11.44 4.17 -19.33
C GLU A 64 -11.59 2.66 -19.02
N GLY A 65 -12.52 2.31 -18.14
CA GLY A 65 -12.92 0.90 -17.93
C GLY A 65 -12.53 0.28 -16.58
N PRO A 66 -12.78 -1.02 -16.36
CA PRO A 66 -12.55 -1.67 -15.07
C PRO A 66 -11.07 -2.03 -14.79
N ASN A 67 -10.20 -1.95 -15.81
CA ASN A 67 -8.80 -2.32 -15.69
C ASN A 67 -7.97 -1.11 -15.21
N PRO A 68 -7.22 -1.22 -14.11
CA PRO A 68 -6.42 -0.11 -13.59
C PRO A 68 -5.29 0.34 -14.55
N MET A 69 -4.92 -0.49 -15.53
CA MET A 69 -3.98 -0.13 -16.60
C MET A 69 -4.51 0.94 -17.57
N ASP A 70 -5.82 1.17 -17.58
CA ASP A 70 -6.47 2.16 -18.45
C ASP A 70 -6.49 3.57 -17.83
N LEU A 71 -5.85 3.75 -16.68
CA LEU A 71 -5.63 5.06 -16.07
C LEU A 71 -4.60 5.85 -16.89
N SER A 72 -5.03 6.98 -17.44
CA SER A 72 -4.15 7.96 -18.06
C SER A 72 -4.29 9.33 -17.39
N ILE A 73 -3.16 9.98 -17.19
CA ILE A 73 -3.08 11.36 -16.68
C ILE A 73 -2.51 12.20 -17.81
N THR A 74 -3.33 13.07 -18.38
CA THR A 74 -2.93 13.95 -19.47
C THR A 74 -2.76 15.36 -18.92
N SER A 75 -1.54 15.89 -18.99
CA SER A 75 -1.29 17.31 -18.71
C SER A 75 -1.54 18.13 -19.99
N THR A 76 -2.37 19.15 -19.85
CA THR A 76 -2.79 20.10 -20.90
C THR A 76 -1.65 21.01 -21.37
N GLU A 77 -0.72 21.41 -20.49
CA GLU A 77 0.39 22.32 -20.84
C GLU A 77 1.43 21.72 -21.80
N ALA A 78 1.66 20.41 -21.75
CA ALA A 78 2.77 19.77 -22.49
C ALA A 78 2.32 18.72 -23.52
N GLY A 79 1.03 18.38 -23.56
CA GLY A 79 0.52 17.24 -24.35
C GLY A 79 1.09 15.89 -23.89
N ASN A 80 1.73 15.85 -22.72
CA ASN A 80 2.36 14.66 -22.18
C ASN A 80 1.30 13.81 -21.48
N VAL A 81 1.07 12.61 -22.03
CA VAL A 81 0.24 11.58 -21.42
C VAL A 81 1.12 10.71 -20.53
N VAL A 82 0.94 10.83 -19.22
CA VAL A 82 1.56 9.94 -18.24
C VAL A 82 0.61 8.78 -17.98
N ARG A 83 1.06 7.57 -18.27
CA ARG A 83 0.37 6.32 -17.90
C ARG A 83 1.03 5.79 -16.63
N PRO A 84 0.48 6.03 -15.43
CA PRO A 84 1.19 5.81 -14.17
C PRO A 84 1.60 4.34 -13.99
N PHE A 85 0.77 3.40 -14.44
CA PHE A 85 1.09 1.97 -14.42
C PHE A 85 2.29 1.62 -15.32
N HIS A 86 2.42 2.23 -16.50
CA HIS A 86 3.61 2.03 -17.35
C HIS A 86 4.86 2.71 -16.78
N ALA A 87 4.72 3.88 -16.14
CA ALA A 87 5.85 4.57 -15.52
C ALA A 87 6.39 3.82 -14.29
N ILE A 88 5.49 3.21 -13.50
CA ILE A 88 5.85 2.33 -12.37
C ILE A 88 6.39 1.00 -12.90
N GLY A 89 5.75 0.40 -13.91
CA GLY A 89 6.20 -0.84 -14.55
C GLY A 89 7.52 -0.72 -15.33
N SER A 90 7.93 0.49 -15.74
CA SER A 90 9.25 0.74 -16.34
C SER A 90 10.39 0.87 -15.32
N LYS A 91 10.05 0.99 -14.03
CA LYS A 91 10.99 1.04 -12.90
C LYS A 91 10.96 -0.23 -12.05
N ALA A 92 9.91 -1.03 -12.13
CA ALA A 92 9.94 -2.40 -11.68
C ALA A 92 10.70 -3.19 -12.75
N ASP A 93 11.74 -3.94 -12.36
CA ASP A 93 12.37 -4.86 -13.29
C ASP A 93 11.29 -5.81 -13.80
N LYS A 94 11.29 -6.05 -15.11
CA LYS A 94 10.27 -6.88 -15.76
C LYS A 94 10.21 -8.28 -15.12
N ASP A 95 11.37 -8.74 -14.66
CA ASP A 95 11.57 -9.98 -13.92
C ASP A 95 10.86 -9.95 -12.54
N ASP A 96 10.85 -8.81 -11.84
CA ASP A 96 10.13 -8.65 -10.57
C ASP A 96 8.60 -8.69 -10.77
N VAL A 97 8.11 -8.14 -11.88
CA VAL A 97 6.67 -8.15 -12.21
C VAL A 97 6.23 -9.54 -12.66
N GLU A 98 6.99 -10.20 -13.52
CA GLU A 98 6.70 -11.55 -14.02
C GLU A 98 6.76 -12.57 -12.88
N PHE A 99 7.74 -12.44 -11.97
CA PHE A 99 7.82 -13.24 -10.75
C PHE A 99 6.63 -13.02 -9.81
N LEU A 100 6.19 -11.77 -9.62
CA LEU A 100 5.03 -11.45 -8.77
C LEU A 100 3.71 -11.91 -9.39
N GLU A 101 3.56 -11.81 -10.72
CA GLU A 101 2.40 -12.33 -11.45
C GLU A 101 2.34 -13.86 -11.39
N GLU A 102 3.45 -14.57 -11.61
CA GLU A 102 3.52 -16.03 -11.41
C GLU A 102 3.24 -16.43 -9.97
N ARG A 103 3.64 -15.61 -8.98
CA ARG A 103 3.35 -15.90 -7.58
C ARG A 103 1.91 -15.64 -7.21
N VAL A 104 1.31 -14.57 -7.72
CA VAL A 104 -0.12 -14.29 -7.51
C VAL A 104 -0.95 -15.39 -8.15
N GLN A 105 -0.61 -15.81 -9.37
CA GLN A 105 -1.25 -16.93 -10.06
C GLN A 105 -1.13 -18.23 -9.26
N ARG A 106 0.07 -18.58 -8.77
CA ARG A 106 0.27 -19.77 -7.89
C ARG A 106 -0.48 -19.69 -6.56
N ILE A 107 -0.66 -18.49 -6.01
CA ILE A 107 -1.45 -18.28 -4.78
C ILE A 107 -2.95 -18.41 -5.07
N GLU A 108 -3.42 -17.92 -6.20
CA GLU A 108 -4.82 -17.98 -6.63
C GLU A 108 -5.25 -19.38 -7.05
N ASP A 109 -4.36 -20.15 -7.69
CA ASP A 109 -4.57 -21.55 -8.06
C ASP A 109 -4.40 -22.53 -6.88
N GLY A 110 -4.03 -22.02 -5.69
CA GLY A 110 -3.80 -22.82 -4.49
C GLY A 110 -2.52 -23.67 -4.52
N GLU A 111 -1.65 -23.46 -5.51
CA GLU A 111 -0.39 -24.18 -5.74
C GLU A 111 0.81 -23.58 -4.99
N ALA A 112 0.63 -22.49 -4.24
CA ALA A 112 1.66 -21.95 -3.35
C ALA A 112 1.81 -22.76 -2.06
N GLU A 113 2.25 -24.00 -2.22
CA GLU A 113 2.95 -24.82 -1.22
C GLU A 113 4.29 -25.26 -1.84
N VAL A 114 5.39 -24.61 -1.46
CA VAL A 114 6.72 -24.78 -2.07
C VAL A 114 7.76 -24.59 -0.96
N ILE A 115 8.70 -25.49 -0.67
CA ILE A 115 9.08 -26.81 -1.21
C ILE A 115 9.65 -27.63 -0.04
N VAL A 116 9.41 -28.95 -0.04
CA VAL A 116 10.47 -29.88 0.35
C VAL A 116 10.63 -30.94 -0.73
N ARG A 117 11.70 -30.79 -1.52
CA ARG A 117 12.25 -31.83 -2.38
C ARG A 117 13.60 -32.21 -1.77
N ASN A 118 13.70 -33.41 -1.22
CA ASN A 118 14.95 -33.99 -0.69
C ASN A 118 15.90 -34.46 -1.83
N GLU A 119 15.81 -33.90 -3.04
CA GLU A 119 16.50 -34.43 -4.23
C GLU A 119 17.53 -33.47 -4.86
N THR A 120 17.77 -32.30 -4.28
CA THR A 120 18.87 -31.42 -4.70
C THR A 120 20.12 -31.70 -3.85
N GLY A 121 21.30 -31.65 -4.45
CA GLY A 121 22.59 -31.99 -3.81
C GLY A 121 23.10 -30.96 -2.78
N TYR A 122 22.21 -30.22 -2.14
CA TYR A 122 22.49 -29.22 -1.11
C TYR A 122 22.01 -29.72 0.25
N ASP A 123 22.70 -29.32 1.32
CA ASP A 123 22.26 -29.62 2.68
C ASP A 123 21.09 -28.68 3.02
N PRO A 124 19.87 -29.19 3.27
CA PRO A 124 18.72 -28.34 3.51
C PRO A 124 18.90 -27.53 4.79
N LEU A 125 18.42 -26.28 4.77
CA LEU A 125 18.36 -25.50 5.99
C LEU A 125 17.43 -26.19 7.01
N PRO A 126 17.71 -26.05 8.32
CA PRO A 126 16.87 -26.63 9.36
C PRO A 126 15.40 -26.25 9.23
N ILE A 127 15.10 -25.02 8.81
CA ILE A 127 13.72 -24.54 8.62
C ILE A 127 12.97 -25.32 7.53
N GLU A 128 13.66 -25.80 6.49
CA GLU A 128 13.04 -26.61 5.43
C GLU A 128 12.73 -28.01 5.91
N SER A 129 13.64 -28.60 6.67
CA SER A 129 13.40 -29.89 7.33
C SER A 129 12.19 -29.81 8.26
N MET A 130 12.04 -28.71 9.00
CA MET A 130 10.85 -28.46 9.84
C MET A 130 9.58 -28.31 9.00
N ILE A 131 9.62 -27.60 7.87
CA ILE A 131 8.48 -27.48 6.95
C ILE A 131 8.08 -28.87 6.43
N ALA A 132 9.05 -29.70 6.04
CA ALA A 132 8.83 -31.09 5.60
C ALA A 132 8.11 -31.91 6.67
N GLN A 133 8.59 -31.79 7.90
CA GLN A 133 8.07 -32.51 9.05
C GLN A 133 6.62 -32.10 9.35
N ARG A 134 6.32 -30.81 9.23
CA ARG A 134 4.95 -30.30 9.36
C ARG A 134 4.03 -30.82 8.26
N GLN A 135 4.46 -30.78 6.99
CA GLN A 135 3.67 -31.22 5.84
C GLN A 135 3.41 -32.73 5.84
N SER A 136 4.41 -33.52 6.23
CA SER A 136 4.29 -34.97 6.35
C SER A 136 3.49 -35.42 7.58
N GLY A 137 3.12 -34.50 8.48
CA GLY A 137 2.35 -34.80 9.68
C GLY A 137 3.08 -35.71 10.67
N THR A 138 4.41 -35.80 10.58
CA THR A 138 5.22 -36.77 11.35
C THR A 138 5.38 -36.40 12.82
N GLY A 139 4.85 -35.24 13.25
CA GLY A 139 4.89 -34.78 14.64
C GLY A 139 6.32 -34.50 15.13
N GLY A 140 6.45 -33.86 16.29
CA GLY A 140 7.76 -33.63 16.93
C GLY A 140 8.29 -32.20 16.86
N LEU A 141 7.62 -31.30 16.13
CA LEU A 141 7.89 -29.87 16.22
C LEU A 141 7.33 -29.29 17.53
N THR A 142 8.10 -28.43 18.17
CA THR A 142 7.59 -27.58 19.24
C THR A 142 6.65 -26.53 18.65
N ALA A 143 5.75 -25.99 19.49
CA ALA A 143 4.79 -25.00 19.04
C ALA A 143 5.41 -23.73 18.42
N ASN A 144 6.67 -23.38 18.74
CA ASN A 144 7.34 -22.24 18.11
C ASN A 144 8.02 -22.61 16.79
N GLU A 145 8.45 -23.86 16.63
CA GLU A 145 8.94 -24.39 15.35
C GLU A 145 7.79 -24.48 14.36
N GLU A 146 6.64 -25.03 14.77
CA GLU A 146 5.43 -25.03 13.93
C GLU A 146 5.07 -23.61 13.47
N ARG A 147 5.10 -22.62 14.36
CA ARG A 147 4.86 -21.23 13.97
C ARG A 147 5.93 -20.68 13.02
N ALA A 148 7.19 -21.04 13.20
CA ALA A 148 8.27 -20.63 12.31
C ALA A 148 8.06 -21.16 10.89
N THR A 149 7.62 -22.41 10.75
CA THR A 149 7.27 -23.00 9.44
C THR A 149 6.07 -22.34 8.74
N ILE A 150 5.21 -21.64 9.49
CA ILE A 150 4.12 -20.85 8.92
C ILE A 150 4.63 -19.50 8.41
N ILE A 151 5.58 -18.90 9.13
CA ILE A 151 6.08 -17.55 8.82
C ILE A 151 7.08 -17.57 7.67
N PHE A 152 8.00 -18.55 7.64
CA PHE A 152 9.08 -18.59 6.67
C PHE A 152 8.60 -18.49 5.21
N PRO A 153 7.62 -19.30 4.76
CA PRO A 153 7.14 -19.21 3.37
C PRO A 153 6.44 -17.89 3.04
N SER A 154 5.93 -17.20 4.07
CA SER A 154 5.23 -15.91 3.90
C SER A 154 6.17 -14.71 4.01
N PHE A 155 7.45 -14.91 4.35
CA PHE A 155 8.38 -13.83 4.68
C PHE A 155 8.51 -12.84 3.53
N TYR A 156 8.93 -13.28 2.34
CA TYR A 156 9.15 -12.38 1.21
C TYR A 156 7.88 -11.64 0.79
N ALA A 157 6.72 -12.31 0.84
CA ALA A 157 5.44 -11.70 0.44
C ALA A 157 5.02 -10.54 1.35
N LYS A 158 5.47 -10.56 2.61
CA LYS A 158 4.98 -9.68 3.67
C LYS A 158 6.07 -8.76 4.21
N ALA A 159 7.33 -8.97 3.83
CA ALA A 159 8.45 -8.15 4.23
C ALA A 159 8.44 -6.81 3.48
N GLU A 160 8.79 -5.74 4.20
CA GLU A 160 9.07 -4.44 3.61
C GLU A 160 10.47 -4.45 2.99
N SER A 161 10.59 -4.03 1.73
CA SER A 161 11.88 -3.85 1.08
C SER A 161 12.40 -2.44 1.30
N TRP A 162 13.58 -2.30 1.91
CA TRP A 162 14.24 -1.00 2.09
C TRP A 162 15.75 -1.13 2.17
N GLY A 163 16.45 -0.48 1.23
CA GLY A 163 17.90 -0.32 1.26
C GLY A 163 18.68 -1.62 1.03
N GLY A 164 18.22 -2.45 0.09
CA GLY A 164 18.82 -3.77 -0.19
C GLY A 164 18.41 -4.86 0.79
N GLU A 165 17.64 -4.55 1.83
CA GLU A 165 17.21 -5.51 2.85
C GLU A 165 15.70 -5.74 2.81
N LEU A 166 15.30 -6.97 3.13
CA LEU A 166 13.91 -7.36 3.40
C LEU A 166 13.67 -7.37 4.91
N LYS A 167 12.61 -6.71 5.38
CA LYS A 167 12.35 -6.52 6.82
C LYS A 167 10.94 -6.94 7.19
N LEU A 168 10.83 -7.86 8.14
CA LEU A 168 9.54 -8.24 8.72
C LEU A 168 9.55 -7.99 10.22
N ASP A 169 8.74 -7.03 10.68
CA ASP A 169 8.65 -6.69 12.10
C ASP A 169 7.75 -7.65 12.89
N SER A 170 7.77 -7.52 14.22
CA SER A 170 6.94 -8.36 15.10
C SER A 170 5.44 -8.23 14.89
N ASP A 171 4.95 -7.11 14.34
CA ASP A 171 3.52 -6.94 14.03
C ASP A 171 3.18 -7.67 12.71
N GLY A 172 4.05 -7.59 11.71
CA GLY A 172 3.96 -8.39 10.48
C GLY A 172 3.93 -9.90 10.79
N VAL A 173 4.77 -10.37 11.71
CA VAL A 173 4.73 -11.77 12.18
C VAL A 173 3.40 -12.13 12.85
N ARG A 174 2.80 -11.22 13.64
CA ARG A 174 1.48 -11.45 14.24
C ARG A 174 0.39 -11.54 13.17
N ASN A 175 0.45 -10.70 12.15
CA ASN A 175 -0.52 -10.69 11.06
C ASN A 175 -0.44 -11.99 10.27
N ILE A 176 0.76 -12.48 9.92
CA ILE A 176 0.93 -13.77 9.24
C ILE A 176 0.33 -14.91 10.06
N LEU A 177 0.64 -14.99 11.37
CA LEU A 177 0.07 -16.01 12.23
C LEU A 177 -1.45 -15.85 12.37
N GLY A 178 -1.97 -14.63 12.41
CA GLY A 178 -3.40 -14.34 12.45
C GLY A 178 -4.15 -14.74 11.18
N GLU A 179 -3.52 -14.61 10.01
CA GLU A 179 -4.08 -14.99 8.72
C GLU A 179 -4.04 -16.51 8.49
N LYS A 180 -3.00 -17.19 8.98
CA LYS A 180 -2.70 -18.59 8.67
C LYS A 180 -3.04 -19.56 9.80
N THR A 181 -3.65 -19.10 10.89
CA THR A 181 -4.09 -19.94 12.01
C THR A 181 -5.46 -19.51 12.52
N ASP A 182 -6.12 -20.36 13.30
CA ASP A 182 -7.43 -20.06 13.89
C ASP A 182 -7.41 -18.97 14.98
N LYS A 183 -6.23 -18.43 15.29
CA LYS A 183 -6.02 -17.48 16.38
C LYS A 183 -5.77 -16.08 15.82
N PRO A 184 -6.60 -15.07 16.14
CA PRO A 184 -6.47 -13.73 15.56
C PRO A 184 -5.17 -13.04 15.98
N ALA A 185 -4.70 -12.11 15.14
CA ALA A 185 -3.42 -11.40 15.29
C ALA A 185 -3.23 -10.79 16.71
N ASN A 186 -4.27 -10.19 17.27
CA ASN A 186 -4.23 -9.49 18.56
C ASN A 186 -4.10 -10.43 19.77
N ASP A 187 -4.44 -11.72 19.61
CA ASP A 187 -4.37 -12.68 20.71
C ASP A 187 -2.95 -13.28 20.86
N TRP A 188 -2.05 -13.00 19.93
CA TRP A 188 -0.68 -13.47 19.97
C TRP A 188 0.16 -12.69 20.98
N ASN A 189 0.52 -13.36 22.07
CA ASN A 189 1.41 -12.81 23.10
C ASN A 189 2.76 -12.41 22.49
N THR A 190 3.21 -11.19 22.79
CA THR A 190 4.52 -10.66 22.39
C THR A 190 5.69 -11.60 22.69
N ASN A 191 5.72 -12.28 23.83
CA ASN A 191 6.77 -13.24 24.15
C ASN A 191 6.75 -14.49 23.26
N THR A 192 5.57 -14.93 22.82
CA THR A 192 5.45 -16.00 21.83
C THR A 192 6.04 -15.55 20.51
N ILE A 193 5.66 -14.36 20.03
CA ILE A 193 6.19 -13.78 18.79
C ILE A 193 7.72 -13.66 18.85
N LYS A 194 8.27 -13.14 19.96
CA LYS A 194 9.72 -13.05 20.16
C LYS A 194 10.42 -14.42 20.10
N ARG A 195 9.82 -15.45 20.70
CA ARG A 195 10.37 -16.81 20.68
C ARG A 195 10.30 -17.43 19.29
N THR A 196 9.18 -17.25 18.59
CA THR A 196 9.01 -17.69 17.21
C THR A 196 10.01 -17.02 16.27
N MET A 197 10.16 -15.69 16.32
CA MET A 197 11.14 -14.98 15.49
C MET A 197 12.58 -15.43 15.78
N ARG A 198 12.91 -15.68 17.05
CA ARG A 198 14.23 -16.22 17.43
C ARG A 198 14.44 -17.63 16.89
N GLN A 199 13.40 -18.47 16.96
CA GLN A 199 13.47 -19.84 16.45
C GLN A 199 13.65 -19.83 14.94
N LEU A 200 12.87 -19.00 14.24
CA LEU A 200 12.94 -18.84 12.79
C LEU A 200 14.34 -18.42 12.34
N ALA A 201 14.90 -17.36 12.92
CA ALA A 201 16.24 -16.88 12.59
C ALA A 201 17.34 -17.92 12.88
N LYS A 202 17.19 -18.73 13.94
CA LYS A 202 18.12 -19.85 14.19
C LYS A 202 17.99 -20.95 13.15
N ALA A 203 16.76 -21.26 12.74
CA ALA A 203 16.47 -22.34 11.81
C ALA A 203 16.89 -22.02 10.36
N THR A 204 17.22 -20.76 10.08
CA THR A 204 17.79 -20.30 8.80
C THR A 204 19.33 -20.24 8.82
N SER A 205 19.97 -20.94 9.77
CA SER A 205 21.42 -21.04 9.89
C SER A 205 21.90 -22.38 9.37
N GLU A 206 23.03 -22.39 8.66
CA GLU A 206 23.75 -23.62 8.27
C GLU A 206 24.54 -24.23 9.43
N LYS A 207 24.72 -23.49 10.53
CA LYS A 207 25.51 -23.94 11.69
C LYS A 207 24.81 -25.08 12.44
N ASP A 208 25.60 -25.87 13.16
CA ASP A 208 25.11 -26.89 14.07
C ASP A 208 24.22 -26.30 15.18
N GLU A 209 23.25 -27.08 15.67
CA GLU A 209 22.21 -26.61 16.60
C GLU A 209 22.74 -25.84 17.82
N GLY A 210 23.87 -26.27 18.37
CA GLY A 210 24.52 -25.66 19.54
C GLY A 210 25.15 -24.28 19.26
N GLU A 211 25.45 -23.98 18.00
CA GLU A 211 26.14 -22.76 17.58
C GLU A 211 25.19 -21.71 16.99
N ARG A 212 23.95 -22.11 16.68
CA ARG A 212 22.94 -21.22 16.08
C ARG A 212 22.62 -20.02 16.97
N SER A 213 23.00 -18.85 16.50
CA SER A 213 22.59 -17.57 17.08
C SER A 213 21.54 -16.92 16.19
N ALA A 214 20.44 -16.46 16.77
CA ALA A 214 19.40 -15.75 16.01
C ALA A 214 19.87 -14.39 15.46
N ARG A 215 20.99 -13.85 15.96
CA ARG A 215 21.53 -12.55 15.56
C ARG A 215 22.82 -12.69 14.75
N ASP A 216 23.11 -13.89 14.30
CA ASP A 216 24.23 -14.15 13.41
C ASP A 216 23.90 -13.56 12.05
N ASP A 217 24.78 -12.72 11.52
CA ASP A 217 24.59 -12.11 10.20
C ASP A 217 24.83 -13.13 9.07
N ASP A 218 25.43 -14.30 9.37
CA ASP A 218 25.57 -15.43 8.44
C ASP A 218 24.26 -16.22 8.23
N ASN A 219 23.16 -15.84 8.89
CA ASN A 219 21.88 -16.49 8.69
C ASN A 219 21.11 -15.80 7.56
N LEU A 220 20.45 -16.59 6.72
CA LEU A 220 19.51 -16.08 5.71
C LEU A 220 18.45 -15.13 6.32
N LEU A 221 17.98 -15.43 7.53
CA LEU A 221 17.19 -14.50 8.35
C LEU A 221 17.90 -14.16 9.65
N THR A 222 18.18 -12.87 9.84
CA THR A 222 18.81 -12.35 11.05
C THR A 222 17.81 -11.58 11.92
N LEU A 223 17.82 -11.85 13.22
CA LEU A 223 16.98 -11.14 14.19
C LEU A 223 17.65 -9.86 14.68
N ARG A 224 17.17 -8.71 14.21
CA ARG A 224 17.67 -7.38 14.61
C ARG A 224 16.66 -6.64 15.49
N THR A 225 17.15 -5.65 16.23
CA THR A 225 16.29 -4.70 16.96
C THR A 225 16.31 -3.38 16.20
N GLY A 226 15.23 -3.11 15.47
CA GLY A 226 14.99 -1.85 14.74
C GLY A 226 14.41 -0.77 15.65
N LYS A 227 13.61 0.16 15.09
CA LYS A 227 12.93 1.29 15.76
C LYS A 227 12.04 0.87 16.96
N LYS A 228 12.66 0.41 18.04
CA LYS A 228 12.05 -0.18 19.26
C LYS A 228 11.27 -1.49 19.05
N ARG A 229 11.44 -2.16 17.92
CA ARG A 229 10.76 -3.43 17.59
C ARG A 229 11.76 -4.48 17.13
N LEU A 230 11.43 -5.75 17.34
CA LEU A 230 12.21 -6.86 16.77
C LEU A 230 11.82 -7.03 15.30
N GLN A 231 12.81 -7.32 14.47
CA GLN A 231 12.67 -7.48 13.04
C GLN A 231 13.47 -8.71 12.59
N LEU A 232 12.88 -9.50 11.69
CA LEU A 232 13.61 -10.46 10.86
C LEU A 232 14.10 -9.69 9.64
N VAL A 233 15.38 -9.83 9.34
CA VAL A 233 16.05 -9.12 8.26
C VAL A 233 16.77 -10.13 7.37
N ALA A 234 16.61 -10.00 6.07
CA ALA A 234 17.39 -10.71 5.05
C ALA A 234 18.09 -9.69 4.16
N ASP A 235 19.26 -10.03 3.63
CA ASP A 235 19.74 -9.39 2.41
C ASP A 235 18.81 -9.81 1.25
N ARG A 236 18.42 -8.86 0.39
CA ARG A 236 17.48 -9.14 -0.68
C ARG A 236 18.09 -10.06 -1.73
N ASP A 237 19.34 -9.81 -2.10
CA ASP A 237 19.98 -10.54 -3.19
C ASP A 237 20.28 -11.97 -2.73
N GLU A 238 20.76 -12.13 -1.49
CA GLU A 238 20.92 -13.45 -0.86
C GLU A 238 19.59 -14.22 -0.76
N TRP A 239 18.49 -13.54 -0.40
CA TRP A 239 17.17 -14.18 -0.35
C TRP A 239 16.68 -14.63 -1.73
N LEU A 240 16.92 -13.83 -2.75
CA LEU A 240 16.53 -14.17 -4.12
C LEU A 240 17.38 -15.31 -4.65
N GLU A 241 18.70 -15.27 -4.46
CA GLU A 241 19.61 -16.38 -4.83
C GLU A 241 19.18 -17.67 -4.13
N PHE A 242 18.91 -17.62 -2.83
CA PHE A 242 18.36 -18.73 -2.07
C PHE A 242 17.04 -19.26 -2.65
N ALA A 243 16.12 -18.37 -3.02
CA ALA A 243 14.82 -18.73 -3.56
C ALA A 243 14.97 -19.35 -4.96
N ASP A 244 15.87 -18.84 -5.79
CA ASP A 244 16.15 -19.31 -7.14
C ASP A 244 16.83 -20.69 -7.12
N GLU A 245 17.86 -20.87 -6.28
CA GLU A 245 18.53 -22.17 -6.06
C GLU A 245 17.55 -23.27 -5.65
N ARG A 246 16.47 -22.90 -4.96
CA ARG A 246 15.48 -23.83 -4.39
C ARG A 246 14.20 -23.92 -5.17
N SER A 247 13.93 -22.96 -6.06
CA SER A 247 12.82 -23.00 -7.01
C SER A 247 13.18 -23.60 -8.35
N GLY A 248 14.46 -23.96 -8.56
CA GLY A 248 15.05 -24.51 -9.79
C GLY A 248 14.07 -25.12 -10.79
N ASP A 249 14.08 -24.53 -12.00
CA ASP A 249 13.50 -24.99 -13.29
C ASP A 249 12.67 -26.28 -13.27
#